data_AF-A0A401UKD3-F1
#
_entry.id   AF-A0A401UKD3-F1
#
_cell.length_a   1.000
_cell.length_b   1.000
_cell.length_c   1.000
_cell.angle_alpha   90.00
_cell.angle_beta   90.00
_cell.angle_gamma   90.00
#
_symmetry.space_group_name_H-M   'P 1'
#
loop_
_entity.id
_entity.type
_entity.pdbx_description
1 polymer ?
#
loop_
_entity_poly.entity_id
_entity_poly.type
_entity_poly.pdbx_seq_one_letter_code
_entity_poly.pdbx_strand_id
1 'polypeptide(L)'
;MINIDSRSSKPIYEQIIEKIKENIIKGILKPGDKLPSVRELASIIAINPNTISKAYNELERMKAIEVIRGKGTFVVENFEPVMDEEKMKEIKDHMKKIIIEAHYIGVDKDKLIDILSEIYSEF
;
A
#
# COMPACT_ATOMS: atom_id res chain seq x y z
N MET A 1 -7.12 10.37 -3.84
CA MET A 1 -8.48 9.79 -3.74
C MET A 1 -8.37 8.28 -3.86
N ILE A 2 -9.03 7.50 -2.99
CA ILE A 2 -8.97 6.03 -3.02
C ILE A 2 -9.91 5.54 -4.13
N ASN A 3 -9.36 4.92 -5.17
CA ASN A 3 -10.13 4.31 -6.26
C ASN A 3 -10.04 2.78 -6.14
N ILE A 4 -11.17 2.09 -6.27
CA ILE A 4 -11.31 0.66 -6.07
C ILE A 4 -11.86 0.03 -7.34
N ASP A 5 -11.23 -1.04 -7.81
CA ASP A 5 -11.70 -1.82 -8.94
C ASP A 5 -12.37 -3.10 -8.45
N SER A 6 -13.71 -3.13 -8.50
CA SER A 6 -14.50 -4.30 -8.09
C SER A 6 -14.43 -5.47 -9.07
N ARG A 7 -13.87 -5.28 -10.28
CA ARG A 7 -13.69 -6.32 -11.29
C ARG A 7 -12.32 -6.99 -11.22
N SER A 8 -11.40 -6.41 -10.44
CA SER A 8 -10.09 -7.00 -10.19
C SER A 8 -10.21 -8.32 -9.43
N SER A 9 -9.31 -9.26 -9.72
CA SER A 9 -9.18 -10.51 -8.96
C SER A 9 -8.66 -10.27 -7.54
N LYS A 10 -8.12 -9.08 -7.25
CA LYS A 10 -7.63 -8.70 -5.93
C LYS A 10 -8.80 -8.35 -4.99
N PRO A 11 -8.85 -8.92 -3.77
CA PRO A 11 -9.84 -8.55 -2.77
C PRO A 11 -9.85 -7.04 -2.45
N ILE A 12 -11.05 -6.48 -2.29
CA ILE A 12 -11.25 -5.03 -2.06
C ILE A 12 -10.48 -4.50 -0.84
N TYR A 13 -10.43 -5.26 0.26
CA TYR A 13 -9.69 -4.82 1.44
C TYR A 13 -8.18 -4.69 1.17
N GLU A 14 -7.61 -5.52 0.29
CA GLU A 14 -6.20 -5.42 -0.11
C GLU A 14 -5.96 -4.19 -0.97
N GLN A 15 -6.88 -3.87 -1.89
CA GLN A 15 -6.80 -2.64 -2.68
C GLN A 15 -6.81 -1.39 -1.79
N ILE A 16 -7.62 -1.38 -0.72
CA ILE A 16 -7.66 -0.28 0.26
C ILE A 16 -6.32 -0.17 1.00
N ILE A 17 -5.77 -1.29 1.46
CA ILE A 17 -4.46 -1.33 2.14
C ILE A 17 -3.38 -0.75 1.23
N GLU A 18 -3.32 -1.20 -0.02
CA GLU A 18 -2.34 -0.73 -0.99
C GLU A 18 -2.47 0.76 -1.28
N LYS A 19 -3.69 1.25 -1.47
CA LYS A 19 -3.90 2.66 -1.77
C LYS A 19 -3.54 3.57 -0.60
N ILE A 20 -3.80 3.13 0.64
CA ILE A 20 -3.38 3.89 1.82
C ILE A 20 -1.86 3.89 1.95
N LYS A 21 -1.20 2.73 1.79
CA LYS A 21 0.28 2.65 1.78
C LYS A 21 0.90 3.52 0.70
N GLU A 22 0.37 3.46 -0.51
CA GLU A 22 0.82 4.30 -1.63
C GLU A 22 0.69 5.78 -1.30
N ASN A 23 -0.45 6.22 -0.75
CA ASN A 23 -0.64 7.62 -0.36
C ASN A 23 0.32 8.06 0.76
N ILE A 24 0.69 7.16 1.68
CA ILE A 24 1.67 7.44 2.73
C ILE A 24 3.06 7.61 2.12
N ILE A 25 3.49 6.69 1.25
CA ILE A 25 4.80 6.76 0.58
C ILE A 25 4.90 8.05 -0.25
N LYS A 26 3.85 8.38 -1.01
CA LYS A 26 3.72 9.61 -1.81
C LYS A 26 3.62 10.91 -1.00
N GLY A 27 3.58 10.83 0.34
CA GLY A 27 3.40 11.98 1.22
C GLY A 27 2.05 12.69 1.08
N ILE A 28 1.08 12.08 0.40
CA ILE A 28 -0.31 12.56 0.30
C ILE A 28 -0.98 12.44 1.67
N LEU A 29 -0.73 11.33 2.36
CA LEU A 29 -1.07 11.13 3.76
C LEU A 29 0.22 11.28 4.57
N LYS A 30 0.24 12.27 5.45
CA LYS A 30 1.40 12.58 6.29
C LYS A 30 1.31 11.90 7.64
N PRO A 31 2.45 11.65 8.31
CA PRO A 31 2.44 11.20 9.70
C PRO A 31 1.59 12.15 10.57
N GLY A 32 0.71 11.60 11.40
CA GLY A 32 -0.24 12.35 12.22
C GLY A 32 -1.55 12.75 11.50
N ASP A 33 -1.69 12.54 10.19
CA ASP A 33 -2.94 12.86 9.49
C ASP A 33 -4.08 11.97 9.98
N LYS A 34 -5.25 12.58 10.19
CA LYS A 34 -6.48 11.87 10.55
C LYS A 34 -7.08 11.20 9.31
N LEU A 35 -7.29 9.90 9.39
CA LEU A 35 -8.04 9.14 8.40
C LEU A 35 -9.56 9.26 8.64
N PRO A 36 -10.38 9.14 7.59
CA PRO A 36 -11.82 8.97 7.77
C PRO A 36 -12.11 7.75 8.65
N SER A 37 -13.17 7.82 9.45
CA SER A 37 -13.67 6.64 10.14
C SER A 37 -14.11 5.57 9.14
N VAL A 38 -14.18 4.32 9.62
CA VAL A 38 -14.71 3.18 8.85
C VAL A 38 -16.03 3.52 8.14
N ARG A 39 -16.96 4.19 8.83
CA ARG A 39 -18.28 4.54 8.28
C ARG A 39 -18.21 5.67 7.25
N GLU A 40 -17.36 6.67 7.50
CA GLU A 40 -17.15 7.77 6.56
C GLU A 40 -16.51 7.26 5.27
N LEU A 41 -15.42 6.48 5.38
CA LEU A 41 -14.76 5.91 4.20
C LEU A 41 -15.72 4.97 3.45
N ALA A 42 -16.41 4.06 4.15
CA ALA A 42 -17.42 3.19 3.54
C ALA A 42 -18.45 3.97 2.72
N SER A 43 -18.87 5.14 3.20
CA SER A 43 -19.81 6.01 2.50
C SER A 43 -19.17 6.71 1.29
N ILE A 44 -17.94 7.21 1.44
CA ILE A 44 -17.21 7.93 0.37
C ILE A 44 -16.95 7.02 -0.84
N ILE A 45 -16.54 5.77 -0.61
CA ILE A 45 -16.19 4.83 -1.69
C ILE A 45 -17.27 3.77 -1.96
N ALA A 46 -18.43 3.87 -1.31
CA ALA A 46 -19.56 2.94 -1.44
C ALA A 46 -19.19 1.45 -1.24
N ILE A 47 -18.38 1.15 -0.22
CA ILE A 47 -17.92 -0.20 0.13
C ILE A 47 -18.46 -0.63 1.48
N ASN A 48 -18.67 -1.93 1.68
CA ASN A 48 -19.12 -2.50 2.95
C ASN A 48 -18.19 -2.08 4.13
N PRO A 49 -18.73 -1.50 5.22
CA PRO A 49 -17.95 -1.12 6.40
C PRO A 49 -17.06 -2.24 6.96
N ASN A 50 -17.50 -3.50 6.90
CA ASN A 50 -16.70 -4.63 7.38
C ASN A 50 -15.42 -4.83 6.55
N THR A 51 -15.48 -4.56 5.25
CA THR A 51 -14.32 -4.60 4.35
C THR A 51 -13.32 -3.50 4.71
N ILE A 52 -13.81 -2.30 5.03
CA ILE A 52 -12.97 -1.19 5.50
C ILE A 52 -12.34 -1.51 6.85
N SER A 53 -13.12 -2.02 7.81
CA SER A 53 -12.63 -2.45 9.12
C SER A 53 -11.51 -3.47 8.98
N LYS A 54 -11.69 -4.47 8.10
CA LYS A 54 -10.64 -5.45 7.81
C LYS A 54 -9.37 -4.76 7.32
N ALA A 55 -9.46 -3.86 6.34
CA ALA A 55 -8.30 -3.12 5.83
C ALA A 55 -7.60 -2.29 6.93
N TYR A 56 -8.37 -1.59 7.78
CA TYR A 56 -7.83 -0.74 8.84
C TYR A 56 -7.14 -1.57 9.92
N ASN A 57 -7.71 -2.70 10.33
CA ASN A 57 -7.08 -3.61 11.30
C ASN A 57 -5.74 -4.16 10.77
N GLU A 58 -5.65 -4.47 9.48
CA GLU A 58 -4.40 -4.93 8.85
C GLU A 58 -3.34 -3.82 8.83
N LEU A 59 -3.73 -2.59 8.47
CA LEU A 59 -2.85 -1.42 8.47
C LEU A 59 -2.36 -1.07 9.88
N GLU A 60 -3.23 -1.20 10.88
CA GLU A 60 -2.87 -0.99 12.29
C GLU A 60 -1.88 -2.07 12.76
N ARG A 61 -2.10 -3.35 12.41
CA ARG A 61 -1.14 -4.42 12.71
C ARG A 61 0.24 -4.14 12.10
N MET A 62 0.28 -3.54 10.92
CA MET A 62 1.52 -3.16 10.23
C MET A 62 2.12 -1.85 10.75
N LYS A 63 1.54 -1.22 11.78
CA LYS A 63 1.92 0.10 12.31
C LYS A 63 1.92 1.22 11.27
N ALA A 64 1.13 1.09 10.20
CA ALA A 64 0.95 2.16 9.22
C ALA A 64 -0.04 3.22 9.72
N ILE A 65 -1.01 2.80 10.54
CA ILE A 65 -2.01 3.65 11.17
C ILE A 65 -2.18 3.25 12.64
N GLU A 66 -2.78 4.12 13.44
CA GLU A 66 -3.11 3.86 14.84
C GLU A 66 -4.52 4.37 15.19
N VAL A 67 -5.22 3.65 16.07
CA VAL A 67 -6.51 4.09 16.61
C VAL A 67 -6.31 4.76 17.97
N ILE A 68 -6.55 6.06 18.04
CA ILE A 68 -6.57 6.80 19.29
C ILE A 68 -8.01 6.83 19.82
N ARG A 69 -8.26 6.11 20.92
CA ARG A 69 -9.58 6.01 21.55
C ARG A 69 -10.22 7.39 21.75
N GLY A 70 -11.43 7.55 21.23
CA GLY A 70 -12.20 8.80 21.32
C GLY A 70 -11.75 9.92 20.37
N LYS A 71 -10.64 9.78 19.65
CA LYS A 71 -10.12 10.81 18.71
C LYS A 71 -10.21 10.40 17.24
N GLY A 72 -10.07 9.11 16.94
CA GLY A 72 -10.19 8.56 15.59
C GLY A 72 -8.98 7.72 15.19
N THR A 73 -8.78 7.55 13.89
CA THR A 73 -7.68 6.79 13.29
C THR A 73 -6.71 7.75 12.62
N PHE A 74 -5.41 7.54 12.80
CA PHE A 74 -4.35 8.44 12.35
C PHE A 74 -3.23 7.66 11.66
N VAL A 75 -2.50 8.30 10.75
CA VAL A 75 -1.24 7.76 10.23
C VAL A 75 -0.19 7.84 11.33
N VAL A 76 0.56 6.76 11.56
CA VAL A 76 1.56 6.71 12.64
C VAL A 76 2.66 7.75 12.40
N GLU A 77 3.04 8.47 13.46
CA GLU A 77 4.08 9.52 13.39
C GLU A 77 5.47 8.97 13.06
N ASN A 78 5.82 7.82 13.66
CA ASN A 78 7.12 7.16 13.50
C ASN A 78 6.92 5.79 12.85
N PHE A 79 6.67 5.76 11.55
CA PHE A 79 6.63 4.50 10.81
C PHE A 79 8.04 3.90 10.75
N GLU A 80 8.25 2.83 11.52
CA GLU A 80 9.47 2.03 11.48
C GLU A 80 9.22 0.76 10.64
N PRO A 81 9.71 0.69 9.39
CA PRO A 81 9.60 -0.53 8.61
C PRO A 81 10.40 -1.65 9.31
N VAL A 82 9.72 -2.76 9.59
CA VAL A 82 10.37 -3.96 10.10
C VAL A 82 10.86 -4.78 8.92
N MET A 83 12.13 -5.16 8.92
CA MET A 83 12.66 -6.09 7.94
C MET A 83 12.00 -7.46 8.14
N ASP A 84 11.17 -7.85 7.18
CA ASP A 84 10.53 -9.16 7.13
C ASP A 84 11.29 -10.03 6.12
N GLU A 85 12.05 -11.01 6.62
CA GLU A 85 12.89 -11.87 5.78
C GLU A 85 12.08 -12.72 4.80
N GLU A 86 10.90 -13.17 5.21
CA GLU A 86 10.00 -13.96 4.36
C GLU A 86 9.43 -13.08 3.24
N LYS A 87 8.99 -11.86 3.57
CA LYS A 87 8.54 -10.90 2.58
C LYS A 87 9.66 -10.46 1.63
N MET A 88 10.87 -10.27 2.16
CA MET A 88 12.06 -9.95 1.36
C MET A 88 12.38 -11.08 0.37
N LYS A 89 12.23 -12.34 0.79
CA LYS A 89 12.39 -13.50 -0.10
C LYS A 89 11.34 -13.50 -1.21
N GLU A 90 10.07 -13.27 -0.87
CA GLU A 90 8.99 -13.15 -1.87
C GLU A 90 9.27 -12.03 -2.88
N ILE A 91 9.71 -10.85 -2.42
CA ILE A 91 10.06 -9.73 -3.29
C ILE A 91 11.19 -10.13 -4.24
N LYS A 92 12.25 -10.75 -3.73
CA LYS A 92 13.36 -11.24 -4.57
C LYS A 92 12.89 -12.24 -5.62
N ASP A 93 11.98 -13.15 -5.28
CA ASP A 93 11.46 -14.13 -6.23
C ASP A 93 10.56 -13.49 -7.30
N HIS A 94 9.80 -12.44 -6.97
CA HIS A 94 9.12 -11.62 -7.98
C HIS A 94 10.09 -10.86 -8.88
N MET A 95 11.15 -10.25 -8.31
CA MET A 95 12.16 -9.55 -9.09
C MET A 95 12.87 -10.47 -10.09
N LYS A 96 13.16 -11.72 -9.71
CA LYS A 96 13.73 -12.71 -10.64
C LYS A 96 12.85 -12.93 -11.87
N LYS A 97 11.53 -13.04 -11.69
CA LYS A 97 10.58 -13.21 -12.80
C LYS A 97 10.60 -12.00 -13.73
N ILE A 98 10.55 -10.79 -13.16
CA ILE A 98 10.63 -9.53 -13.91
C ILE A 98 11.95 -9.43 -14.71
N ILE A 99 13.09 -9.80 -14.10
CA ILE A 99 14.40 -9.77 -14.77
C ILE A 99 14.43 -10.71 -15.97
N ILE A 100 13.86 -11.91 -15.85
CA ILE A 100 13.77 -12.88 -16.95
C ILE A 100 12.95 -12.27 -18.10
N GLU A 101 11.76 -11.75 -17.80
CA GLU A 101 10.89 -11.11 -18.80
C GLU A 101 11.56 -9.91 -19.48
N ALA A 102 12.19 -9.03 -18.70
CA ALA A 102 12.94 -7.87 -19.18
C ALA A 102 14.06 -8.29 -20.15
N HIS A 103 14.82 -9.32 -19.81
CA HIS A 103 15.89 -9.82 -20.67
C HIS A 103 15.38 -10.30 -22.03
N TYR A 104 14.25 -11.01 -22.07
CA TYR A 104 13.67 -11.52 -23.32
C TYR A 104 13.06 -10.44 -24.22
N ILE A 105 12.83 -9.23 -23.71
CA ILE A 105 12.41 -8.07 -24.51
C ILE A 105 13.58 -7.12 -24.84
N GLY A 106 14.82 -7.52 -24.56
CA GLY A 106 16.03 -6.74 -24.87
C GLY A 106 16.32 -5.62 -23.87
N VAL A 107 15.73 -5.65 -22.68
CA VAL A 107 16.05 -4.72 -21.58
C VAL A 107 17.22 -5.32 -20.79
N ASP A 108 18.35 -4.62 -20.81
CA ASP A 108 19.52 -4.98 -20.03
C ASP A 108 19.43 -4.47 -18.58
N LYS A 109 20.44 -4.79 -17.78
CA LYS A 109 20.50 -4.42 -16.36
C LYS A 109 20.43 -2.91 -16.16
N ASP A 110 21.17 -2.13 -16.95
CA ASP A 110 21.30 -0.69 -16.75
C ASP A 110 19.97 -0.02 -17.10
N LYS A 111 19.35 -0.42 -18.21
CA LYS A 111 18.01 0.04 -18.57
C LYS A 111 16.95 -0.37 -17.55
N LEU A 112 17.07 -1.55 -16.93
CA LEU A 112 16.16 -1.99 -15.88
C LEU A 112 16.31 -1.14 -14.61
N ILE A 113 17.54 -0.75 -14.25
CA ILE A 113 17.80 0.16 -13.13
C ILE A 113 17.22 1.55 -13.43
N ASP A 114 17.34 2.03 -14.67
CA ASP A 114 16.74 3.30 -15.08
C ASP A 114 15.21 3.26 -14.95
N ILE A 115 14.57 2.21 -15.46
CA ILE A 115 13.12 2.01 -15.36
C ILE A 115 12.68 1.93 -13.89
N LEU A 116 13.43 1.19 -13.06
CA LEU A 116 13.14 1.10 -11.63
C LEU A 116 13.24 2.47 -10.95
N SER A 117 14.26 3.25 -11.30
CA SER A 117 14.46 4.60 -10.75
C SER A 117 13.36 5.57 -11.19
N GLU A 118 12.94 5.48 -12.45
CA GLU A 118 11.81 6.21 -12.99
C GLU A 118 10.52 5.89 -12.23
N ILE A 119 10.17 4.60 -12.12
CA ILE A 119 8.97 4.16 -11.39
C ILE A 119 9.05 4.56 -9.91
N TYR A 120 10.22 4.41 -9.27
CA TYR A 120 10.39 4.77 -7.87
C TYR A 120 10.15 6.26 -7.61
N SER A 121 10.45 7.13 -8.59
CA SER A 121 10.18 8.57 -8.50
C SER A 121 8.69 8.93 -8.52
N GLU A 122 7.82 8.00 -8.92
CA GLU A 122 6.37 8.18 -8.84
C GLU A 122 5.80 7.98 -7.43
N PHE A 123 6.62 7.43 -6.52
CA PHE A 123 6.31 7.15 -5.12
C PHE A 123 6.99 8.15 -4.18
#